data_AF-A0A414J351-F1
#
_entry.id   AF-A0A414J351-F1
#
_cell.length_a   1.000
_cell.length_b   1.000
_cell.length_c   1.000
_cell.angle_alpha   90.00
_cell.angle_beta   90.00
_cell.angle_gamma   90.00
#
_symmetry.space_group_name_H-M   'P 1'
#
loop_
_entity.id
_entity.type
_entity.pdbx_description
1 polymer ?
#
loop_
_entity_poly.entity_id
_entity_poly.type
_entity_poly.pdbx_seq_one_letter_code
_entity_poly.pdbx_strand_id
1 'polypeptide(L)'
;MKENKKLETNNTGAVAEPPIQIIDNRREIDYLSDAELKELEKELEQYDKDMWQHLDCLQKYKHIGEEIPKDVPFTEYFGYIFQNFRNPKPEEEWTVRDYKVDAARERRQMAAFIIKDHGYKEPLTDRQKRVIERIRNGTDFHVSLDKIWELFK
;
A
#
# COMPACT_ATOMS: atom_id res chain seq x y z
N MET A 1 48.34 38.40 -6.26
CA MET A 1 47.07 38.14 -6.94
C MET A 1 46.87 36.64 -7.01
N LYS A 2 45.85 36.09 -6.34
CA LYS A 2 45.43 34.69 -6.47
C LYS A 2 44.05 34.70 -7.13
N GLU A 3 43.95 34.11 -8.31
CA GLU A 3 42.70 33.96 -9.05
C GLU A 3 41.82 32.90 -8.38
N ASN A 4 40.60 33.29 -8.00
CA ASN A 4 39.59 32.37 -7.50
C ASN A 4 38.85 31.76 -8.70
N LYS A 5 39.08 30.47 -8.93
CA LYS A 5 38.39 29.66 -9.93
C LYS A 5 36.94 29.43 -9.49
N LYS A 6 35.99 30.01 -10.23
CA LYS A 6 34.55 29.87 -10.04
C LYS A 6 34.14 28.45 -10.40
N LEU A 7 33.61 27.69 -9.43
CA LEU A 7 33.01 26.37 -9.66
C LEU A 7 31.64 26.58 -10.30
N GLU A 8 31.53 26.24 -11.59
CA GLU A 8 30.24 26.10 -12.26
C GLU A 8 29.58 24.81 -11.80
N THR A 9 28.49 24.94 -11.05
CA THR A 9 27.57 23.83 -10.78
C THR A 9 26.68 23.66 -12.01
N ASN A 10 26.99 22.65 -12.83
CA ASN A 10 26.09 22.19 -13.87
C ASN A 10 24.82 21.66 -13.20
N ASN A 11 23.75 22.44 -13.31
CA ASN A 11 22.40 21.97 -13.04
C ASN A 11 22.05 20.95 -14.13
N THR A 12 22.43 19.69 -13.92
CA THR A 12 21.85 18.57 -14.65
C THR A 12 20.38 18.54 -14.27
N GLY A 13 19.55 19.10 -15.14
CA GLY A 13 18.10 19.05 -15.02
C GLY A 13 17.67 17.61 -14.87
N ALA A 14 17.27 17.24 -13.66
CA ALA A 14 16.51 16.03 -13.43
C ALA A 14 15.22 16.19 -14.25
N VAL A 15 15.17 15.52 -15.40
CA VAL A 15 13.94 15.39 -16.18
C VAL A 15 12.97 14.65 -15.27
N ALA A 16 12.06 15.38 -14.63
CA ALA A 16 11.01 14.79 -13.83
C ALA A 16 10.19 13.89 -14.76
N GLU A 17 10.32 12.58 -14.58
CA GLU A 17 9.48 11.62 -15.30
C GLU A 17 8.01 11.99 -15.01
N PRO A 18 7.15 12.00 -16.05
CA PRO A 18 5.73 12.24 -15.82
C PRO A 18 5.20 11.20 -14.81
N PRO A 19 4.29 11.58 -13.90
CA PRO A 19 3.71 10.65 -12.96
C PRO A 19 3.15 9.46 -13.73
N ILE A 20 3.69 8.26 -13.50
CA ILE A 20 3.17 7.03 -14.09
C ILE A 20 1.72 6.91 -13.63
N GLN A 21 0.78 7.03 -14.57
CA GLN A 21 -0.63 6.73 -14.32
C GLN A 21 -0.73 5.22 -14.12
N ILE A 22 -0.92 4.81 -12.87
CA ILE A 22 -1.18 3.40 -12.54
C ILE A 22 -2.65 3.15 -12.87
N ILE A 23 -2.91 2.59 -14.04
CA ILE A 23 -4.25 2.15 -14.41
C ILE A 23 -4.55 0.89 -13.59
N ASP A 24 -5.38 1.03 -12.56
CA ASP A 24 -5.88 -0.10 -11.78
C ASP A 24 -7.21 -0.56 -12.39
N ASN A 25 -7.17 -1.71 -13.08
CA ASN A 25 -8.35 -2.30 -13.73
C ASN A 25 -9.19 -3.17 -12.77
N ARG A 26 -8.81 -3.27 -11.49
CA ARG A 26 -9.58 -4.03 -10.51
C ARG A 26 -10.89 -3.32 -10.19
N ARG A 27 -11.93 -4.10 -9.89
CA ARG A 27 -13.26 -3.61 -9.49
C ARG A 27 -13.33 -3.47 -7.97
N GLU A 28 -14.00 -2.43 -7.46
CA GLU A 28 -14.29 -2.32 -6.03
C GLU A 28 -15.28 -3.41 -5.61
N ILE A 29 -15.05 -4.00 -4.44
CA ILE A 29 -15.93 -5.05 -3.91
C ILE A 29 -17.36 -4.52 -3.65
N ASP A 30 -17.49 -3.23 -3.32
CA ASP A 30 -18.76 -2.55 -3.06
C ASP A 30 -19.63 -2.38 -4.30
N TYR A 31 -19.05 -2.56 -5.49
CA TYR A 31 -19.77 -2.50 -6.75
C TYR A 31 -20.16 -3.88 -7.29
N LEU A 32 -19.87 -4.97 -6.56
CA LEU A 32 -20.34 -6.29 -6.92
C LEU A 32 -21.85 -6.40 -6.69
N SER A 33 -22.54 -7.11 -7.59
CA SER A 33 -23.93 -7.47 -7.39
C SER A 33 -24.07 -8.55 -6.31
N ASP A 34 -25.27 -8.69 -5.74
CA ASP A 34 -25.56 -9.73 -4.74
C ASP A 34 -25.25 -11.14 -5.24
N ALA A 35 -25.44 -11.40 -6.54
CA ALA A 35 -25.11 -12.68 -7.16
C ALA A 35 -23.59 -12.92 -7.20
N GLU A 36 -22.82 -11.90 -7.62
CA GLU A 36 -21.35 -11.97 -7.67
C GLU A 36 -20.73 -12.10 -6.26
N LEU A 37 -21.29 -11.39 -5.27
CA LEU A 37 -20.86 -11.54 -3.87
C LEU A 37 -21.13 -12.95 -3.35
N LYS A 38 -22.30 -13.53 -3.66
CA LYS A 38 -22.64 -14.89 -3.24
C LYS A 38 -21.78 -15.96 -3.92
N GLU A 39 -21.36 -15.73 -5.16
CA GLU A 39 -20.40 -16.61 -5.84
C GLU A 39 -19.01 -16.51 -5.19
N LEU A 40 -18.57 -15.30 -4.88
CA LEU A 40 -17.32 -15.07 -4.16
C LEU A 40 -17.33 -15.71 -2.76
N GLU A 41 -18.42 -15.58 -2.01
CA GLU A 41 -18.61 -16.24 -0.71
C GLU A 41 -18.43 -17.76 -0.81
N LYS A 42 -19.07 -18.39 -1.80
CA LYS A 42 -18.92 -19.84 -2.05
C LYS A 42 -17.50 -20.23 -2.44
N GLU A 43 -16.81 -19.40 -3.23
CA GLU A 43 -15.41 -19.65 -3.58
C GLU A 43 -14.51 -19.55 -2.33
N LEU A 44 -14.83 -18.66 -1.40
CA LEU A 44 -14.08 -18.49 -0.16
C LEU A 44 -14.37 -19.58 0.89
N GLU A 45 -15.58 -20.15 0.92
CA GLU A 45 -15.97 -21.25 1.83
C GLU A 45 -15.08 -22.50 1.72
N GLN A 46 -14.39 -22.70 0.60
CA GLN A 46 -13.47 -23.84 0.41
C GLN A 46 -12.10 -23.65 1.09
N TYR A 47 -11.80 -22.43 1.57
CA TYR A 47 -10.56 -22.07 2.22
C TYR A 47 -10.82 -21.72 3.68
N ASP A 48 -9.94 -22.14 4.58
CA ASP A 48 -9.99 -21.59 5.94
C ASP A 48 -9.71 -20.08 5.86
N LYS A 49 -10.41 -19.29 6.68
CA LYS A 49 -10.37 -17.81 6.65
C LYS A 49 -8.96 -17.24 6.89
N ASP A 50 -8.11 -18.00 7.56
CA ASP A 50 -6.71 -17.70 7.86
C ASP A 50 -5.72 -18.19 6.79
N MET A 51 -6.19 -18.91 5.76
CA MET A 51 -5.33 -19.39 4.68
C MET A 51 -4.97 -18.29 3.69
N TRP A 52 -3.73 -18.32 3.21
CA TRP A 52 -3.21 -17.36 2.24
C TRP A 52 -4.04 -17.33 0.94
N GLN A 53 -4.65 -18.45 0.55
CA GLN A 53 -5.55 -18.56 -0.61
C GLN A 53 -6.83 -17.72 -0.46
N HIS A 54 -7.39 -17.68 0.75
CA HIS A 54 -8.55 -16.83 1.07
C HIS A 54 -8.18 -15.35 0.84
N LEU A 55 -7.01 -14.94 1.36
CA LEU A 55 -6.49 -13.58 1.19
C LEU A 55 -6.15 -13.25 -0.27
N ASP A 56 -5.53 -14.16 -1.02
CA ASP A 56 -5.14 -13.95 -2.42
C ASP A 56 -6.37 -13.74 -3.32
N CYS A 57 -7.46 -14.47 -3.06
CA CYS A 57 -8.73 -14.25 -3.76
C CYS A 57 -9.25 -12.82 -3.56
N LEU A 58 -9.25 -12.35 -2.30
CA LEU A 58 -9.70 -11.00 -1.97
C LEU A 58 -8.79 -9.91 -2.56
N GLN A 59 -7.48 -10.12 -2.68
CA GLN A 59 -6.53 -9.14 -3.22
C GLN A 59 -6.75 -8.76 -4.69
N LYS A 60 -7.52 -9.56 -5.43
CA LYS A 60 -7.93 -9.29 -6.82
C LYS A 60 -8.88 -8.08 -6.95
N TYR A 61 -9.57 -7.72 -5.88
CA TYR A 61 -10.47 -6.56 -5.87
C TYR A 61 -9.73 -5.27 -5.53
N LYS A 62 -10.23 -4.16 -6.05
CA LYS A 62 -9.77 -2.84 -5.68
C LYS A 62 -10.28 -2.51 -4.28
N HIS A 63 -9.45 -1.82 -3.51
CA HIS A 63 -9.86 -1.26 -2.24
C HIS A 63 -9.11 0.06 -2.01
N ILE A 64 -9.84 1.05 -1.51
CA ILE A 64 -9.32 2.33 -1.06
C ILE A 64 -9.71 2.42 0.42
N GLY A 65 -8.82 1.94 1.27
CA GLY A 65 -8.99 1.94 2.72
C GLY A 65 -8.82 3.33 3.32
N GLU A 66 -8.89 3.37 4.64
CA GLU A 66 -8.75 4.63 5.38
C GLU A 66 -7.43 5.34 5.08
N GLU A 67 -7.52 6.66 4.89
CA GLU A 67 -6.40 7.52 4.57
C GLU A 67 -5.69 7.95 5.86
N ILE A 68 -4.37 7.81 5.88
CA ILE A 68 -3.51 8.35 6.94
C ILE A 68 -3.42 9.88 6.73
N PRO A 69 -3.63 10.69 7.77
CA PRO A 69 -3.47 12.14 7.70
C PRO A 69 -2.09 12.54 7.13
N LYS A 70 -2.06 13.61 6.31
CA LYS A 70 -0.87 14.06 5.59
C LYS A 70 0.26 14.57 6.49
N ASP A 71 -0.07 14.94 7.72
CA ASP A 71 0.84 15.41 8.75
C ASP A 71 1.53 14.28 9.52
N VAL A 72 1.05 13.04 9.42
CA VAL A 72 1.72 11.87 9.98
C VAL A 72 2.95 11.55 9.13
N PRO A 73 4.16 11.48 9.71
CA PRO A 73 5.35 11.11 8.96
C PRO A 73 5.27 9.64 8.52
N PHE A 74 5.76 9.33 7.32
CA PHE A 74 5.64 7.97 6.77
C PHE A 74 6.35 6.90 7.61
N THR A 75 7.34 7.29 8.41
CA THR A 75 8.04 6.44 9.39
C THR A 75 7.12 5.95 10.51
N GLU A 76 5.99 6.63 10.74
CA GLU A 76 4.99 6.30 11.76
C GLU A 76 3.78 5.55 11.19
N TYR A 77 3.67 5.38 9.86
CA TYR A 77 2.52 4.72 9.23
C TYR A 77 2.25 3.32 9.79
N PHE A 78 3.29 2.55 10.11
CA PHE A 78 3.12 1.23 10.73
C PHE A 78 2.32 1.32 12.04
N GLY A 79 2.72 2.21 12.94
CA GLY A 79 2.06 2.38 14.24
C GLY A 79 0.67 2.98 14.07
N TYR A 80 0.53 3.95 13.16
CA TYR A 80 -0.75 4.59 12.88
C TYR A 80 -1.79 3.58 12.36
N ILE A 81 -1.45 2.76 11.36
CA ILE A 81 -2.34 1.74 10.80
C ILE A 81 -2.73 0.74 11.88
N PHE A 82 -1.75 0.27 12.66
CA PHE A 82 -1.98 -0.73 13.71
C PHE A 82 -2.97 -0.24 14.78
N GLN A 83 -2.88 1.04 15.15
CA GLN A 83 -3.70 1.62 16.22
C GLN A 83 -5.09 2.04 15.74
N ASN A 84 -5.23 2.52 14.50
CA ASN A 84 -6.44 3.24 14.08
C ASN A 84 -7.35 2.43 13.13
N PHE A 85 -6.82 1.51 12.33
CA PHE A 85 -7.58 0.89 11.23
C PHE A 85 -8.00 -0.56 11.50
N ARG A 86 -7.93 -1.02 12.75
CA ARG A 86 -8.34 -2.39 13.10
C ARG A 86 -9.86 -2.52 13.07
N ASN A 87 -10.37 -3.58 12.45
CA ASN A 87 -11.80 -3.88 12.51
C ASN A 87 -12.18 -4.21 13.97
N PRO A 88 -13.13 -3.48 14.60
CA PRO A 88 -13.52 -3.74 15.97
C PRO A 88 -14.41 -4.98 16.12
N LYS A 89 -14.99 -5.49 15.02
CA LYS A 89 -15.84 -6.68 15.06
C LYS A 89 -15.03 -7.95 15.33
N PRO A 90 -15.58 -8.94 16.05
CA PRO A 90 -14.99 -10.26 16.13
C PRO A 90 -14.99 -10.94 14.74
N GLU A 91 -13.99 -11.77 14.48
CA GLU A 91 -13.75 -12.36 13.15
C GLU A 91 -14.91 -13.28 12.68
N GLU A 92 -15.62 -13.87 13.62
CA GLU A 92 -16.80 -14.70 13.36
C GLU A 92 -17.93 -13.91 12.68
N GLU A 93 -17.98 -12.59 12.87
CA GLU A 93 -18.96 -11.68 12.28
C GLU A 93 -18.46 -10.99 11.01
N TRP A 94 -17.23 -11.29 10.56
CA TRP A 94 -16.66 -10.64 9.39
C TRP A 94 -17.35 -11.08 8.11
N THR A 95 -17.82 -10.09 7.35
CA THR A 95 -18.24 -10.26 5.96
C THR A 95 -17.02 -10.39 5.04
N VAL A 96 -17.23 -10.82 3.80
CA VAL A 96 -16.20 -10.80 2.73
C VAL A 96 -15.55 -9.42 2.61
N ARG A 97 -16.34 -8.36 2.79
CA ARG A 97 -15.84 -6.98 2.79
C ARG A 97 -14.93 -6.70 3.98
N ASP A 98 -15.34 -7.11 5.19
CA ASP A 98 -14.51 -6.96 6.40
C ASP A 98 -13.15 -7.66 6.22
N TYR A 99 -13.13 -8.88 5.67
CA TYR A 99 -11.88 -9.59 5.34
C TYR A 99 -11.03 -8.84 4.30
N LYS A 100 -11.64 -8.28 3.26
CA LYS A 100 -10.91 -7.50 2.25
C LYS A 100 -10.24 -6.26 2.86
N VAL A 101 -10.97 -5.54 3.73
CA VAL A 101 -10.47 -4.36 4.44
C VAL A 101 -9.30 -4.75 5.35
N ASP A 102 -9.48 -5.84 6.10
CA ASP A 102 -8.47 -6.35 7.03
C ASP A 102 -7.18 -6.76 6.32
N ALA A 103 -7.30 -7.53 5.25
CA ALA A 103 -6.18 -7.99 4.43
C ALA A 103 -5.39 -6.83 3.80
N ALA A 104 -6.10 -5.82 3.28
CA ALA A 104 -5.47 -4.63 2.70
C ALA A 104 -4.76 -3.79 3.78
N ARG A 105 -5.37 -3.65 4.96
CA ARG A 105 -4.75 -3.00 6.12
C ARG A 105 -3.47 -3.73 6.53
N GLU A 106 -3.51 -5.06 6.68
CA GLU A 106 -2.35 -5.86 7.07
C GLU A 106 -1.21 -5.70 6.06
N ARG A 107 -1.49 -5.77 4.76
CA ARG A 107 -0.48 -5.53 3.71
C ARG A 107 0.13 -4.13 3.78
N ARG A 108 -0.69 -3.10 3.98
CA ARG A 108 -0.20 -1.72 4.18
C ARG A 108 0.69 -1.62 5.41
N GLN A 109 0.28 -2.27 6.50
CA GLN A 109 1.06 -2.30 7.74
C GLN A 109 2.42 -2.97 7.52
N MET A 110 2.46 -4.13 6.87
CA MET A 110 3.72 -4.84 6.55
C MET A 110 4.62 -4.01 5.64
N ALA A 111 4.06 -3.36 4.61
CA ALA A 111 4.82 -2.46 3.75
C ALA A 111 5.42 -1.28 4.53
N ALA A 112 4.65 -0.66 5.43
CA ALA A 112 5.13 0.42 6.28
C ALA A 112 6.23 -0.05 7.25
N PHE A 113 6.11 -1.27 7.77
CA PHE A 113 7.15 -1.89 8.59
C PHE A 113 8.47 -2.04 7.81
N ILE A 114 8.41 -2.59 6.60
CA ILE A 114 9.59 -2.76 5.74
C ILE A 114 10.26 -1.40 5.46
N ILE A 115 9.48 -0.37 5.13
CA ILE A 115 10.06 0.96 4.87
C ILE A 115 10.74 1.52 6.12
N LYS A 116 10.13 1.36 7.29
CA LYS A 116 10.67 1.83 8.57
C LYS A 116 11.97 1.12 8.94
N ASP A 117 12.05 -0.19 8.77
CA ASP A 117 13.16 -1.03 9.26
C ASP A 117 14.40 -0.96 8.34
N HIS A 118 14.23 -0.66 7.04
CA HIS A 118 15.29 -0.80 6.04
C HIS A 118 16.22 0.40 5.82
N GLY A 119 16.16 1.43 6.67
CA GLY A 119 17.16 2.50 6.65
C GLY A 119 17.26 3.22 5.30
N TYR A 120 16.09 3.57 4.74
CA TYR A 120 15.97 4.33 3.49
C TYR A 120 16.94 5.53 3.47
N LYS A 121 17.50 5.81 2.30
CA LYS A 121 18.43 6.94 2.11
C LYS A 121 17.70 8.11 1.48
N GLU A 122 17.90 9.29 2.06
CA GLU A 122 17.47 10.54 1.45
C GLU A 122 18.48 11.01 0.39
N PRO A 123 18.02 11.66 -0.70
CA PRO A 123 16.62 11.93 -1.01
C PRO A 123 15.88 10.69 -1.56
N LEU A 124 14.63 10.50 -1.15
CA LEU A 124 13.78 9.44 -1.72
C LEU A 124 13.58 9.61 -3.22
N THR A 125 13.62 8.49 -3.95
CA THR A 125 13.25 8.42 -5.37
C THR A 125 11.76 8.66 -5.56
N ASP A 126 11.35 9.12 -6.75
CA ASP A 126 9.92 9.32 -7.06
C ASP A 126 9.12 8.01 -6.96
N ARG A 127 9.75 6.87 -7.25
CA ARG A 127 9.12 5.55 -7.08
C ARG A 127 8.86 5.22 -5.61
N GLN A 128 9.81 5.50 -4.72
CA GLN A 128 9.64 5.33 -3.27
C GLN A 128 8.54 6.25 -2.73
N LYS A 129 8.54 7.53 -3.12
CA LYS A 129 7.49 8.50 -2.75
C LYS A 129 6.10 8.03 -3.19
N ARG A 130 5.96 7.50 -4.41
CA ARG A 130 4.69 6.92 -4.89
C ARG A 130 4.24 5.72 -4.06
N VAL A 131 5.16 4.86 -3.63
CA VAL A 131 4.82 3.73 -2.75
C VAL A 131 4.36 4.24 -1.38
N ILE A 132 5.08 5.19 -0.78
CA ILE A 132 4.68 5.81 0.49
C ILE A 132 3.28 6.45 0.39
N GLU A 133 3.01 7.18 -0.69
CA GLU A 133 1.72 7.84 -0.88
C GLU A 133 0.56 6.83 -1.03
N ARG A 134 0.81 5.67 -1.65
CA ARG A 134 -0.17 4.58 -1.70
C ARG A 134 -0.44 3.96 -0.32
N ILE A 135 0.57 3.90 0.56
CA ILE A 135 0.38 3.43 1.94
C ILE A 135 -0.47 4.43 2.68
N ARG A 136 -0.22 5.73 2.47
CA ARG A 136 -0.97 6.81 3.08
C ARG A 136 -2.45 6.79 2.66
N ASN A 137 -2.72 6.82 1.36
CA ASN A 137 -4.08 6.99 0.82
C ASN A 137 -4.96 5.74 0.87
N GLY A 138 -4.45 4.62 1.41
CA GLY A 138 -5.21 3.39 1.57
C GLY A 138 -5.47 2.58 0.32
N THR A 139 -4.84 2.93 -0.80
CA THR A 139 -4.96 2.15 -2.03
C THR A 139 -4.29 0.79 -1.87
N ASP A 140 -5.03 -0.29 -2.14
CA ASP A 140 -4.52 -1.64 -2.02
C ASP A 140 -3.27 -1.89 -2.89
N PHE A 141 -2.30 -2.58 -2.30
CA PHE A 141 -1.03 -2.93 -2.92
C PHE A 141 -1.09 -4.32 -3.53
N HIS A 142 -1.16 -4.39 -4.84
CA HIS A 142 -0.81 -5.61 -5.57
C HIS A 142 0.72 -5.75 -5.79
N VAL A 143 1.53 -4.98 -5.07
CA VAL A 143 3.00 -5.08 -5.14
C VAL A 143 3.44 -6.04 -4.04
N SER A 144 4.20 -7.07 -4.40
CA SER A 144 4.73 -8.04 -3.42
C SER A 144 5.64 -7.35 -2.40
N LEU A 145 5.64 -7.85 -1.16
CA LEU A 145 6.47 -7.31 -0.09
C LEU A 145 7.96 -7.40 -0.42
N ASP A 146 8.41 -8.45 -1.13
CA ASP A 146 9.80 -8.57 -1.61
C ASP A 146 10.19 -7.43 -2.57
N LYS A 147 9.27 -6.97 -3.42
CA LYS A 147 9.53 -5.83 -4.32
C LYS A 147 9.58 -4.52 -3.56
N ILE A 148 8.82 -4.40 -2.47
CA ILE A 148 8.89 -3.24 -1.56
C ILE A 148 10.23 -3.26 -0.84
N TRP A 149 10.63 -4.42 -0.33
CA TRP A 149 11.93 -4.62 0.31
C TRP A 149 13.10 -4.20 -0.58
N GLU A 150 13.19 -4.75 -1.79
CA GLU A 150 14.28 -4.41 -2.73
C GLU A 150 14.25 -2.94 -3.16
N LEU A 151 13.09 -2.27 -3.11
CA LEU A 151 12.97 -0.85 -3.45
C LEU A 151 13.49 0.08 -2.33
N PHE A 152 13.49 -0.37 -1.07
CA PHE A 152 13.84 0.44 0.10
C PHE A 152 15.14 0.02 0.79
N LYS A 153 15.80 -1.03 0.30
CA LYS A 153 17.18 -1.41 0.60
C LYS A 153 18.20 -0.39 0.07
#